data_AF-A0A401QMG9-F1
#
_entry.id   AF-A0A401QMG9-F1
#
_cell.length_a   1.000
_cell.length_b   1.000
_cell.length_c   1.000
_cell.angle_alpha   90.00
_cell.angle_beta   90.00
_cell.angle_gamma   90.00
#
_symmetry.space_group_name_H-M   'P 1'
#
loop_
_entity.id
_entity.type
_entity.pdbx_description
1 polymer ?
#
loop_
_entity_poly.entity_id
_entity_poly.type
_entity_poly.pdbx_seq_one_letter_code
_entity_poly.pdbx_strand_id
1 'polypeptide(L)' 'MLVKELITAVDQEVHECEKRFRLQDIYNRMDTKTMAAMHGGRQFRREDLIRRKLVHDGFVLWKTATGRFKGEASKITKSN' A
#
# COMPACT_ATOMS: atom_id res chain seq x y z
N MET A 1 19.19 5.06 -29.48
CA MET A 1 19.49 6.04 -28.41
C MET A 1 19.56 5.26 -27.11
N LEU A 2 20.68 4.55 -26.88
CA LEU A 2 20.79 3.48 -25.87
C LEU A 2 20.80 4.00 -24.43
N VAL A 3 21.31 5.22 -24.21
CA VAL A 3 21.44 5.80 -22.88
C VAL A 3 20.07 6.11 -22.25
N LYS A 4 19.11 6.63 -23.02
CA LYS A 4 17.77 6.92 -22.47
C LYS A 4 16.99 5.65 -22.13
N GLU A 5 17.14 4.62 -22.95
CA GLU A 5 16.54 3.30 -22.70
C GLU A 5 17.12 2.67 -21.43
N LEU A 6 18.45 2.75 -21.26
CA LEU A 6 19.11 2.29 -20.04
C LEU A 6 18.63 3.05 -18.79
N ILE A 7 18.57 4.39 -18.86
CA ILE A 7 18.08 5.21 -17.74
C ILE A 7 16.65 4.81 -17.38
N THR A 8 15.78 4.61 -18.38
CA THR A 8 14.39 4.20 -18.16
C THR A 8 14.31 2.81 -17.51
N ALA A 9 15.14 1.87 -17.94
CA ALA A 9 15.19 0.54 -17.34
C ALA A 9 15.65 0.57 -15.88
N VAL A 10 16.68 1.37 -15.58
CA VAL A 10 17.19 1.55 -14.22
C VAL A 10 16.15 2.23 -13.32
N ASP A 11 15.50 3.29 -13.79
CA ASP A 11 14.43 3.99 -13.06
C ASP A 11 13.28 3.02 -12.71
N GLN A 12 12.90 2.18 -13.67
CA GLN A 12 11.89 1.17 -13.46
C GLN A 12 12.32 0.12 -12.43
N GLU A 13 13.58 -0.36 -12.45
CA GLU A 13 14.07 -1.33 -11.48
C GLU A 13 14.12 -0.75 -10.06
N VAL A 14 14.57 0.50 -9.93
CA VAL A 14 14.59 1.24 -8.66
C VAL A 14 13.17 1.35 -8.10
N HIS A 15 12.21 1.79 -8.91
CA HIS A 15 10.81 1.93 -8.50
C HIS A 15 10.19 0.59 -8.04
N GLU A 16 10.48 -0.51 -8.73
CA GLU A 16 10.02 -1.84 -8.32
C GLU A 16 10.65 -2.27 -6.99
N CYS A 17 11.94 -1.99 -6.81
CA CYS A 17 12.65 -2.31 -5.58
C CYS A 17 12.07 -1.54 -4.38
N GLU A 18 11.83 -0.23 -4.55
CA GLU A 18 11.22 0.63 -3.54
C GLU A 18 9.82 0.16 -3.16
N LYS A 19 8.98 -0.17 -4.16
CA LYS A 19 7.63 -0.69 -3.91
C LYS A 19 7.63 -2.05 -3.21
N ARG A 20 8.56 -2.93 -3.56
CA ARG A 20 8.74 -4.21 -2.87
C ARG A 20 9.17 -4.01 -1.41
N PHE A 21 10.12 -3.11 -1.17
CA PHE A 21 10.54 -2.77 0.19
C PHE A 21 9.40 -2.17 1.02
N ARG A 22 8.64 -1.25 0.43
CA ARG A 22 7.46 -0.65 1.07
C ARG A 22 6.39 -1.70 1.39
N LEU A 23 6.13 -2.64 0.49
CA LEU A 23 5.21 -3.75 0.75
C LEU A 23 5.69 -4.61 1.94
N GLN A 24 6.99 -4.87 2.04
CA GLN A 24 7.58 -5.64 3.13
C GLN A 24 7.44 -4.92 4.49
N ASP A 25 7.63 -3.59 4.52
CA ASP A 25 7.41 -2.77 5.72
C ASP A 25 5.94 -2.85 6.17
N ILE A 26 4.98 -2.71 5.24
CA ILE A 26 3.55 -2.87 5.54
C ILE A 26 3.27 -4.28 6.08
N TYR A 27 3.80 -5.33 5.42
CA TYR A 27 3.67 -6.71 5.86
C TYR A 27 4.21 -6.93 7.28
N ASN A 28 5.34 -6.32 7.63
CA ASN A 28 5.95 -6.44 8.95
C ASN A 28 5.15 -5.74 10.05
N ARG A 29 4.42 -4.66 9.71
CA ARG A 29 3.55 -3.92 10.65
C ARG A 29 2.19 -4.57 10.85
N MET A 30 1.72 -5.38 9.90
CA MET A 30 0.43 -6.06 10.01
C MET A 30 0.45 -7.16 11.08
N ASP A 31 -0.60 -7.19 11.90
CA ASP A 31 -0.83 -8.25 12.87
C ASP A 31 -1.21 -9.57 12.16
N THR A 32 -0.63 -10.68 12.63
CA THR A 32 -0.76 -12.01 12.01
C THR A 32 -2.15 -12.63 12.13
N LYS A 33 -2.96 -12.18 13.09
CA LYS A 33 -4.32 -12.70 13.31
C LYS A 33 -5.36 -11.88 12.55
N THR A 34 -4.96 -10.77 11.93
CA THR A 34 -5.87 -9.89 11.21
C THR A 34 -6.36 -10.52 9.91
N MET A 35 -7.67 -10.46 9.70
CA MET A 35 -8.33 -11.00 8.51
C MET A 35 -9.35 -10.00 7.98
N ALA A 36 -9.34 -9.76 6.67
CA ALA A 36 -10.31 -8.89 6.01
C ALA A 36 -11.29 -9.71 5.16
N ALA A 37 -12.59 -9.46 5.34
CA ALA A 37 -13.61 -10.05 4.48
C ALA A 37 -13.56 -9.42 3.10
N MET A 38 -13.46 -10.27 2.07
CA MET A 38 -13.44 -9.87 0.68
C MET A 38 -14.77 -10.22 0.02
N HIS A 39 -15.07 -9.58 -1.11
CA HIS A 39 -16.17 -9.99 -1.95
C HIS A 39 -16.04 -11.47 -2.37
N GLY A 40 -17.16 -12.18 -2.43
CA GLY A 40 -17.22 -13.61 -2.74
C GLY A 40 -16.84 -14.53 -1.58
N GLY A 41 -16.92 -14.06 -0.33
CA GLY A 41 -16.71 -14.88 0.88
C GLY A 41 -15.26 -15.26 1.15
N ARG A 42 -14.31 -14.80 0.33
CA ARG A 42 -12.89 -15.00 0.58
C ARG A 42 -12.43 -14.14 1.75
N GLN A 43 -11.41 -14.62 2.43
CA GLN A 43 -10.71 -13.88 3.47
C GLN A 43 -9.34 -13.50 2.95
N PHE A 44 -8.93 -12.26 3.22
CA PHE A 44 -7.59 -11.77 2.95
C PHE A 44 -6.80 -11.71 4.25
N ARG A 45 -5.64 -12.39 4.26
CA ARG A 45 -4.71 -12.44 5.40
C ARG A 45 -3.41 -11.73 5.07
N ARG A 46 -2.57 -11.56 6.10
CA ARG A 46 -1.22 -11.03 5.98
C ARG A 46 -0.40 -11.80 4.93
N GLU A 47 -0.52 -13.12 4.90
CA GLU A 47 0.22 -14.03 4.01
C GLU A 47 -0.22 -13.90 2.55
N ASP A 48 -1.43 -13.40 2.30
CA ASP A 48 -1.90 -13.09 0.95
C ASP A 48 -1.26 -11.81 0.40
N LEU A 49 -0.79 -10.91 1.28
CA LEU A 49 -0.18 -9.63 0.89
C LEU A 49 1.16 -9.83 0.16
N ILE A 50 2.00 -10.76 0.62
CA ILE A 50 3.34 -10.96 0.03
C ILE A 50 3.29 -11.55 -1.39
N ARG A 51 2.13 -12.09 -1.79
CA ARG A 51 1.87 -12.60 -3.15
C ARG A 51 1.38 -11.51 -4.10
N ARG A 52 1.37 -10.24 -3.67
CA ARG A 52 0.90 -9.08 -4.44
C ARG A 52 2.05 -8.11 -4.73
N LYS A 53 1.77 -7.17 -5.62
CA LYS A 53 2.64 -6.03 -5.92
C LYS A 53 1.98 -4.77 -5.37
N LEU A 54 2.74 -3.95 -4.66
CA LEU A 54 2.29 -2.63 -4.26
C LEU A 54 2.16 -1.77 -5.52
N VAL A 55 1.03 -1.09 -5.69
CA VAL A 55 0.82 -0.17 -6.81
C VAL A 55 0.73 1.26 -6.29
N HIS A 56 -0.02 1.47 -5.22
CA HIS A 56 -0.17 2.74 -4.53
C HIS A 56 -0.23 2.52 -3.02
N ASP A 57 0.31 3.47 -2.27
CA ASP A 57 0.08 3.63 -0.83
C ASP A 57 -0.17 5.10 -0.50
N GLY A 58 -0.88 5.34 0.59
CA GLY A 58 -1.24 6.68 1.03
C GLY A 58 -2.23 6.65 2.18
N PHE A 59 -2.30 7.75 2.91
CA PHE A 59 -3.27 7.92 4.00
C PHE A 59 -4.65 8.24 3.43
N VAL A 60 -5.67 7.55 3.92
CA VAL A 60 -7.05 7.76 3.50
C VAL A 60 -7.99 7.74 4.69
N LEU A 61 -9.03 8.55 4.60
CA LEU A 61 -10.18 8.49 5.51
C LEU A 61 -11.29 7.73 4.80
N TRP A 62 -11.67 6.56 5.32
CA TRP A 62 -12.81 5.82 4.81
C TRP A 62 -14.06 6.14 5.62
N LYS A 63 -15.19 6.34 4.94
CA LYS A 63 -16.48 6.60 5.60
C LYS A 63 -17.12 5.26 6.00
N THR A 64 -17.50 5.13 7.26
CA THR A 64 -18.21 3.95 7.78
C THR A 64 -19.70 4.00 7.43
N ALA A 65 -20.41 2.87 7.59
CA ALA A 65 -21.87 2.81 7.43
C ALA A 65 -22.63 3.80 8.33
N THR A 66 -22.06 4.13 9.49
CA THR A 66 -22.60 5.15 10.42
C THR A 66 -22.26 6.59 10.04
N GLY A 67 -21.59 6.81 8.90
CA GLY A 67 -21.23 8.11 8.38
C GLY A 67 -19.96 8.74 8.97
N ARG A 68 -19.27 8.06 9.89
CA ARG A 68 -18.02 8.55 10.51
C ARG A 68 -16.81 8.22 9.64
N PHE A 69 -15.80 9.09 9.62
CA PHE A 69 -14.53 8.78 8.97
C PHE A 69 -13.62 7.97 9.89
N LYS A 70 -12.99 6.93 9.35
CA LYS A 70 -12.04 6.06 10.04
C LYS A 70 -10.79 5.92 9.17
N GLY A 71 -9.63 6.02 9.81
CA GLY A 71 -8.33 6.05 9.15
C GLY A 71 -7.39 6.96 9.93
N GLU A 72 -6.11 6.96 9.56
CA GLU A 72 -5.12 7.88 10.12
C GLU A 72 -5.07 9.13 9.24
N ALA A 73 -5.52 10.26 9.77
CA ALA A 73 -5.17 11.55 9.21
C ALA A 73 -3.77 11.89 9.71
N SER A 74 -2.74 11.77 8.86
CA SER A 74 -1.54 12.58 9.08
C SER A 74 -2.02 14.02 9.16
N LYS A 75 -1.71 14.72 10.25
CA LYS A 75 -2.18 16.08 10.52
C LYS A 75 -1.96 16.94 9.28
N ILE A 76 -3.01 17.17 8.49
CA ILE A 76 -3.05 18.27 7.56
C ILE A 76 -3.20 19.48 8.47
N THR A 77 -2.07 19.96 9.01
CA THR A 77 -2.00 21.28 9.62
C THR A 77 -2.47 22.25 8.56
N LYS A 78 -3.73 22.69 8.70
CA LYS A 78 -4.19 23.93 8.07
C LYS A 78 -3.29 25.02 8.63
N SER A 79 -2.28 25.43 7.86
CA SER A 79 -1.66 26.73 8.09
C SER A 79 -2.71 27.75 7.68
N ASN A 80 -3.18 28.53 8.66
CA ASN A 80 -3.83 29.80 8.39
C ASN A 80 -2.82 30.78 7.80
#